data_AF-A0A1S3QZY9-F1
#
_entry.id   AF-A0A1S3QZY9-F1
#
_cell.length_a   1.000
_cell.length_b   1.000
_cell.length_c   1.000
_cell.angle_alpha   90.00
_cell.angle_beta   90.00
_cell.angle_gamma   90.00
#
_symmetry.space_group_name_H-M   'P 1'
#
loop_
_entity.id
_entity.type
_entity.pdbx_description
1 polymer ?
#
loop_
_entity_poly.entity_id
_entity_poly.type
_entity_poly.pdbx_seq_one_letter_code
_entity_poly.pdbx_strand_id
1 'polypeptide(L)'
;MLQLSATFDLQQDVVSSIFKKEATVGRTEEYSGIVDTRILNIERDGGVLYSWKGATGTTRIGKYDPNTRQNKLLYTFDKQVCVSSCSLNKEETLLAVSLAQRTRTEERLRPVSKCLTLLIEIHPINNTKVLKAVDCRVRVQ
;
A
#
# COMPACT_ATOMS: atom_id res chain seq x y z
N MET A 1 25.48 -21.75 -12.22
CA MET A 1 24.33 -21.00 -12.78
C MET A 1 23.26 -21.01 -11.70
N LEU A 2 22.76 -19.85 -11.27
CA LEU A 2 21.71 -19.78 -10.25
C LEU A 2 20.35 -20.10 -10.90
N GLN A 3 19.62 -21.06 -10.36
CA GLN A 3 18.22 -21.29 -10.73
C GLN A 3 17.34 -20.35 -9.90
N LEU A 4 16.68 -19.41 -10.56
CA LEU A 4 15.70 -18.52 -9.95
C LEU A 4 14.30 -19.04 -10.27
N SER A 5 13.48 -19.26 -9.25
CA SER A 5 12.06 -19.59 -9.39
C SER A 5 11.22 -18.44 -8.83
N ALA A 6 10.24 -17.97 -9.61
CA ALA A 6 9.31 -16.96 -9.13
C ALA A 6 8.38 -17.57 -8.06
N THR A 7 8.33 -16.94 -6.89
CA THR A 7 7.48 -17.35 -5.77
C THR A 7 6.24 -16.48 -5.60
N PHE A 8 6.15 -15.39 -6.38
CA PHE A 8 5.07 -14.41 -6.33
C PHE A 8 4.88 -13.76 -7.71
N ASP A 9 3.63 -13.61 -8.12
CA ASP A 9 3.20 -12.89 -9.32
C ASP A 9 2.07 -11.91 -8.95
N LEU A 10 2.30 -10.61 -9.11
CA LEU A 10 1.33 -9.59 -8.70
C LEU A 10 -0.03 -9.72 -9.41
N GLN A 11 -0.05 -10.16 -10.66
CA GLN A 11 -1.29 -10.28 -11.43
C GLN A 11 -2.12 -11.49 -10.97
N GLN A 12 -1.46 -12.65 -10.83
CA GLN A 12 -2.10 -13.90 -10.43
C GLN A 12 -2.44 -13.91 -8.95
N ASP A 13 -1.49 -13.56 -8.09
CA ASP A 13 -1.61 -13.71 -6.65
C ASP A 13 -2.46 -12.60 -6.02
N VAL A 14 -2.50 -11.40 -6.62
CA VAL A 14 -3.12 -10.23 -5.98
C VAL A 14 -4.25 -9.65 -6.83
N VAL A 15 -3.94 -9.16 -8.03
CA VAL A 15 -4.87 -8.39 -8.87
C VAL A 15 -6.16 -9.18 -9.14
N SER A 16 -6.03 -10.45 -9.50
CA SER A 16 -7.18 -11.35 -9.77
C SER A 16 -8.12 -11.53 -8.57
N SER A 17 -7.58 -11.55 -7.35
CA SER A 17 -8.35 -11.65 -6.11
C SER A 17 -9.05 -10.32 -5.77
N ILE A 18 -8.36 -9.20 -5.96
CA ILE A 18 -8.92 -7.86 -5.72
C ILE A 18 -10.10 -7.59 -6.64
N PHE A 19 -9.97 -7.87 -7.94
CA PHE A 19 -11.04 -7.65 -8.91
C PHE A 19 -12.35 -8.33 -8.48
N LYS A 20 -12.28 -9.60 -8.05
CA LYS A 20 -13.44 -10.34 -7.56
C LYS A 20 -14.07 -9.69 -6.32
N LYS A 21 -13.25 -9.23 -5.37
CA LYS A 21 -13.71 -8.59 -4.12
C LYS A 21 -14.32 -7.21 -4.36
N GLU A 22 -13.69 -6.35 -5.17
CA GLU A 22 -14.21 -5.00 -5.47
C GLU A 22 -15.50 -5.04 -6.29
N ALA A 23 -15.61 -5.96 -7.26
CA ALA A 23 -16.83 -6.15 -8.05
C ALA A 23 -18.05 -6.48 -7.17
N THR A 24 -17.84 -7.12 -6.02
CA THR A 24 -18.92 -7.44 -5.08
C THR A 24 -19.35 -6.21 -4.26
N VAL A 25 -18.45 -5.25 -4.06
CA VAL A 25 -18.67 -4.05 -3.24
C VAL A 25 -19.26 -2.90 -4.06
N GLY A 26 -18.90 -2.79 -5.34
CA GLY A 26 -19.43 -1.77 -6.25
C GLY A 26 -20.69 -2.25 -6.97
N ARG A 27 -21.86 -1.65 -6.67
CA ARG A 27 -23.08 -1.76 -7.51
C ARG A 27 -22.93 -0.93 -8.80
N THR A 28 -21.90 -1.16 -9.59
CA THR A 28 -21.69 -0.42 -10.84
C THR A 28 -21.07 -1.35 -11.87
N GLU A 29 -21.69 -1.36 -13.05
CA GLU A 29 -21.26 -2.08 -14.24
C GLU A 29 -19.77 -1.84 -14.49
N GLU A 30 -19.06 -2.95 -14.67
CA GLU A 30 -17.67 -3.04 -15.13
C GLU A 30 -16.67 -2.12 -14.44
N TYR A 31 -16.01 -2.65 -13.41
CA TYR A 31 -14.72 -2.13 -12.95
C TYR A 31 -13.67 -2.35 -14.06
N SER A 32 -13.74 -1.54 -15.13
CA SER A 32 -12.86 -1.54 -16.30
C SER A 32 -11.54 -0.79 -16.06
N GLY A 33 -11.35 -0.29 -14.84
CA GLY A 33 -10.11 0.38 -14.45
C GLY A 33 -8.99 -0.63 -14.28
N ILE A 34 -7.87 -0.40 -14.98
CA ILE A 34 -6.56 -0.96 -14.62
C ILE A 34 -6.42 -0.82 -13.11
N VAL A 35 -6.37 -1.94 -12.38
CA VAL A 35 -6.07 -1.90 -10.95
C VAL A 35 -4.64 -1.44 -10.87
N ASP A 36 -4.44 -0.16 -10.52
CA ASP A 36 -3.12 0.43 -10.24
C ASP A 36 -2.61 -0.21 -8.93
N THR A 37 -2.26 -1.50 -9.01
CA THR A 37 -1.63 -2.24 -7.93
C THR A 37 -0.16 -1.90 -7.89
N ARG A 38 0.34 -1.61 -6.70
CA ARG A 38 1.76 -1.33 -6.49
C ARG A 38 2.26 -2.09 -5.28
N ILE A 39 3.36 -2.80 -5.46
CA ILE A 39 4.11 -3.39 -4.35
C ILE A 39 4.71 -2.24 -3.53
N LEU A 40 4.50 -2.28 -2.22
CA LEU A 40 4.94 -1.25 -1.28
C LEU A 40 6.14 -1.72 -0.46
N ASN A 41 6.20 -3.00 -0.09
CA ASN A 41 7.27 -3.61 0.68
C ASN A 41 7.19 -5.14 0.63
N ILE A 42 8.28 -5.80 1.02
CA ILE A 42 8.30 -7.23 1.36
C ILE A 42 8.75 -7.35 2.81
N GLU A 43 7.89 -7.94 3.64
CA GLU A 43 8.14 -8.13 5.07
C GLU A 43 9.10 -9.32 5.30
N ARG A 44 9.67 -9.40 6.51
CA ARG A 44 10.66 -10.44 6.85
C ARG A 44 10.10 -11.86 6.74
N ASP A 45 8.80 -12.03 6.94
CA ASP A 45 8.07 -13.30 6.78
C ASP A 45 7.80 -13.66 5.31
N GLY A 46 8.27 -12.85 4.36
CA GLY A 46 7.98 -12.98 2.93
C GLY A 46 6.64 -12.38 2.51
N GLY A 47 5.87 -11.82 3.44
CA GLY A 47 4.60 -11.19 3.14
C GLY A 47 4.77 -9.98 2.23
N VAL A 48 4.00 -9.92 1.14
CA VAL A 48 4.10 -8.83 0.16
C VAL A 48 3.04 -7.78 0.48
N LEU A 49 3.47 -6.57 0.80
CA LEU A 49 2.57 -5.43 0.96
C LEU A 49 2.32 -4.78 -0.38
N TYR A 50 1.07 -4.43 -0.63
CA TYR A 50 0.66 -3.79 -1.86
C TYR A 50 -0.47 -2.78 -1.61
N SER A 51 -0.60 -1.82 -2.51
CA SER A 51 -1.75 -0.90 -2.54
C SER A 51 -2.55 -1.05 -3.82
N TRP A 52 -3.80 -0.60 -3.78
CA TRP A 52 -4.64 -0.42 -4.96
C TRP A 52 -5.68 0.69 -4.76
N LYS A 53 -6.24 1.17 -5.87
CA LYS A 53 -7.36 2.11 -5.86
C LYS A 53 -8.68 1.36 -5.64
N GLY A 54 -9.35 1.68 -4.53
CA GLY A 54 -10.69 1.15 -4.23
C GLY A 54 -11.79 1.88 -4.99
N ALA A 55 -12.98 1.26 -5.06
CA ALA A 55 -14.08 1.71 -5.91
C ALA A 55 -14.60 3.13 -5.61
N THR A 56 -14.49 3.57 -4.37
CA THR A 56 -15.03 4.84 -3.88
C THR A 56 -14.00 5.97 -3.85
N GLY A 57 -12.95 5.91 -4.68
CA GLY A 57 -11.86 6.89 -4.65
C GLY A 57 -10.95 6.76 -3.42
N THR A 58 -10.99 5.60 -2.77
CA THR A 58 -10.16 5.25 -1.61
C THR A 58 -8.82 4.64 -2.06
N THR A 59 -7.82 4.68 -1.18
CA THR A 59 -6.58 3.92 -1.36
C THR A 59 -6.54 2.80 -0.35
N ARG A 60 -6.38 1.57 -0.80
CA ARG A 60 -6.34 0.40 0.08
C ARG A 60 -4.92 -0.15 0.15
N ILE A 61 -4.55 -0.70 1.30
CA ILE A 61 -3.30 -1.43 1.53
C ILE A 61 -3.67 -2.83 2.00
N GLY A 62 -3.04 -3.83 1.39
CA GLY A 62 -3.21 -5.23 1.73
C GLY A 62 -1.87 -5.94 1.84
N LYS A 63 -1.93 -7.15 2.40
CA LYS A 63 -0.81 -8.06 2.53
C LYS A 63 -1.18 -9.39 1.87
N TYR A 64 -0.28 -9.88 1.03
CA TYR A 64 -0.30 -11.25 0.52
C TYR A 64 0.60 -12.10 1.40
N ASP A 65 0.07 -13.22 1.91
CA ASP A 65 0.85 -14.21 2.65
C ASP A 65 1.23 -15.36 1.70
N PRO A 66 2.53 -15.56 1.40
CA PRO A 66 2.97 -16.61 0.48
C PRO A 66 2.75 -18.03 1.01
N ASN A 67 2.62 -18.21 2.33
CA ASN A 67 2.42 -19.54 2.93
C ASN A 67 0.98 -20.02 2.75
N THR A 68 0.02 -19.11 2.95
CA THR A 68 -1.41 -19.42 2.81
C THR A 68 -1.99 -19.07 1.44
N ARG A 69 -1.24 -18.31 0.63
CA ARG A 69 -1.66 -17.72 -0.65
C ARG A 69 -2.93 -16.87 -0.53
N GLN A 70 -3.06 -16.16 0.59
CA GLN A 70 -4.23 -15.33 0.89
C GLN A 70 -3.91 -13.84 0.86
N ASN A 71 -4.91 -13.06 0.45
CA ASN A 71 -4.87 -11.60 0.45
C ASN A 71 -5.74 -11.03 1.56
N LYS A 72 -5.12 -10.26 2.47
CA LYS A 72 -5.79 -9.57 3.56
C LYS A 72 -5.80 -8.05 3.31
N LEU A 73 -6.98 -7.43 3.39
CA LEU A 73 -7.09 -5.97 3.46
C LEU A 73 -6.67 -5.53 4.87
N LEU A 74 -5.74 -4.59 4.95
CA LEU A 74 -5.23 -4.07 6.23
C LEU A 74 -5.70 -2.65 6.49
N TYR A 75 -5.61 -1.78 5.48
CA TYR A 75 -5.91 -0.36 5.63
C TYR A 75 -6.69 0.20 4.46
N THR A 76 -7.54 1.18 4.76
CA THR A 76 -8.21 2.01 3.77
C THR A 76 -7.99 3.47 4.14
N PHE A 77 -7.43 4.24 3.22
CA PHE A 77 -7.48 5.70 3.24
C PHE A 77 -8.76 6.15 2.56
N ASP A 78 -9.54 7.00 3.23
CA ASP A 78 -10.81 7.56 2.72
C ASP A 78 -10.65 8.49 1.51
N LYS A 79 -9.41 8.70 1.06
CA LYS A 79 -9.08 9.51 -0.11
C LYS A 79 -8.01 8.82 -0.95
N GLN A 80 -7.88 9.27 -2.19
CA GLN A 80 -6.81 8.81 -3.05
C GLN A 80 -5.47 9.42 -2.62
N VAL A 81 -4.52 8.57 -2.22
CA VAL A 81 -3.15 8.94 -1.87
C VAL A 81 -2.18 8.08 -2.67
N CYS A 82 -0.99 8.62 -2.94
CA CYS A 82 0.07 7.86 -3.60
C CYS A 82 1.00 7.29 -2.54
N VAL A 83 0.75 6.05 -2.10
CA VAL A 83 1.64 5.36 -1.15
C VAL A 83 2.84 4.83 -1.93
N SER A 84 4.05 5.22 -1.52
CA SER A 84 5.30 4.74 -2.15
C SER A 84 5.91 3.56 -1.40
N SER A 85 5.72 3.50 -0.08
CA SER A 85 6.17 2.38 0.77
C SER A 85 5.44 2.40 2.10
N CYS A 86 5.41 1.25 2.78
CA CYS A 86 4.97 1.16 4.17
C CYS A 86 5.61 -0.04 4.87
N SER A 87 5.62 -0.03 6.20
CA SER A 87 6.04 -1.15 7.03
C SER A 87 5.00 -1.43 8.11
N LEU A 88 4.91 -2.69 8.54
CA LEU A 88 4.02 -3.11 9.62
C LEU A 88 4.78 -3.42 10.91
N ASN A 89 4.09 -3.36 12.05
CA ASN A 89 4.56 -3.98 13.30
C ASN A 89 4.15 -5.47 13.35
N LYS A 90 4.44 -6.16 14.46
CA LYS A 90 4.14 -7.60 14.62
C LYS A 90 2.64 -7.90 14.66
N GLU A 91 1.85 -6.94 15.10
CA GLU A 91 0.40 -6.97 15.19
C GLU A 91 -0.28 -6.56 13.87
N GLU A 92 0.50 -6.46 12.78
CA GLU A 92 0.09 -6.02 11.44
C GLU A 92 -0.45 -4.58 11.39
N THR A 93 -0.02 -3.73 12.33
CA THR A 93 -0.34 -2.31 12.28
C THR A 93 0.66 -1.51 11.44
N LEU A 94 0.20 -0.52 10.67
CA LEU A 94 1.09 0.41 9.95
C LEU A 94 1.98 1.12 10.97
N LEU A 95 3.29 0.90 10.84
CA LEU A 95 4.37 1.49 11.64
C LEU A 95 5.01 2.69 10.94
N ALA A 96 5.13 2.62 9.62
CA ALA A 96 5.61 3.72 8.80
C ALA A 96 4.92 3.70 7.44
N VAL A 97 4.65 4.88 6.89
CA VAL A 97 4.09 5.03 5.55
C VAL A 97 4.71 6.24 4.87
N SER A 98 5.15 6.06 3.63
CA SER A 98 5.64 7.14 2.79
C SER A 98 4.60 7.48 1.73
N LEU A 99 4.22 8.75 1.68
CA LEU A 99 3.24 9.28 0.75
C LEU A 99 3.94 10.24 -0.23
N ALA A 100 3.82 9.98 -1.52
CA ALA A 100 4.30 10.89 -2.55
C ALA A 100 3.31 12.05 -2.72
N GLN A 101 3.80 13.29 -2.61
CA GLN A 101 3.01 14.47 -2.95
C GLN A 101 2.89 14.58 -4.48
N ARG A 102 1.67 14.45 -5.02
CA ARG A 102 1.41 14.84 -6.41
C ARG A 102 1.31 16.37 -6.46
N THR A 103 2.40 17.04 -6.80
CA THR A 103 2.35 18.46 -7.18
C THR A 103 1.61 18.58 -8.51
N ARG A 104 0.58 19.42 -8.58
CA ARG A 104 -0.27 19.66 -9.77
C ARG A 104 0.45 20.40 -10.91
N THR A 105 1.76 20.60 -10.83
CA THR A 105 2.49 21.50 -11.72
C THR A 105 3.35 20.71 -12.69
N GLU A 106 3.06 20.86 -13.98
CA GLU A 106 3.89 20.45 -15.11
C GLU A 106 5.22 21.23 -15.12
N GLU A 107 6.11 20.97 -14.17
CA GLU A 107 7.47 21.48 -14.23
C GLU A 107 8.44 20.33 -14.52
N ARG A 108 8.94 20.34 -15.75
CA ARG A 108 10.05 19.52 -16.24
C ARG A 108 11.15 19.40 -15.20
N LEU A 109 11.54 18.16 -14.93
CA LEU A 109 12.86 17.76 -14.43
C LEU A 109 13.37 18.55 -13.21
N ARG A 110 12.67 18.49 -12.07
CA ARG A 110 13.28 18.77 -10.76
C ARG A 110 13.36 17.49 -9.92
N PRO A 111 14.56 17.04 -9.50
CA PRO A 111 14.69 15.90 -8.60
C PRO A 111 14.41 16.35 -7.16
N VAL A 112 13.15 16.49 -6.79
CA VAL A 112 12.69 16.24 -5.41
C VAL A 112 11.21 15.86 -5.45
N SER A 113 10.90 14.57 -5.57
CA SER A 113 9.57 14.11 -5.15
C SER A 113 9.51 14.32 -3.64
N LYS A 114 8.73 15.31 -3.18
CA LYS A 114 8.49 15.54 -1.76
C LYS A 114 7.70 14.34 -1.22
N CYS A 115 8.41 13.30 -0.81
CA CYS A 115 7.83 12.17 -0.10
C CYS A 115 7.68 12.58 1.36
N LEU A 116 6.45 12.57 1.86
CA LEU A 116 6.19 12.72 3.28
C LEU A 116 6.24 11.33 3.90
N THR A 117 7.29 11.04 4.67
CA THR A 117 7.38 9.80 5.46
C THR A 117 6.82 10.06 6.85
N LEU A 118 5.76 9.34 7.19
CA LEU A 118 5.11 9.38 8.48
C LEU A 118 5.50 8.13 9.26
N LEU A 119 5.98 8.31 10.49
CA LEU A 119 6.26 7.21 11.42
C LEU A 119 5.12 7.23 12.44
N ILE A 120 4.18 6.33 12.26
CA ILE A 120 2.87 6.35 12.90
C ILE A 120 2.48 4.92 13.25
N GLU A 121 1.78 4.72 14.36
CA GLU A 121 1.18 3.45 14.70
C GLU A 121 -0.34 3.57 14.57
N ILE A 122 -0.92 3.00 13.51
CA ILE A 122 -2.37 3.08 13.25
C ILE A 122 -3.04 1.77 13.65
N HIS A 123 -3.87 1.78 14.68
CA HIS A 123 -4.66 0.62 15.05
C HIS A 123 -5.93 0.53 14.19
N PRO A 124 -6.20 -0.62 13.51
CA PRO A 124 -7.28 -0.75 12.52
C PRO A 124 -8.72 -0.65 13.08
N ILE A 125 -8.89 -0.60 14.40
CA ILE A 125 -10.22 -0.55 15.05
C ILE A 125 -10.63 0.87 15.49
N ASN A 126 -9.69 1.82 15.59
CA ASN A 126 -9.94 3.06 16.33
C ASN A 126 -9.39 4.33 15.66
N ASN A 127 -9.68 4.58 14.36
CA ASN A 127 -9.49 5.89 13.68
C ASN A 127 -8.36 6.76 14.28
N THR A 128 -7.14 6.23 14.36
CA THR A 128 -6.19 6.71 15.38
C THR A 128 -5.37 7.90 14.90
N LYS A 129 -5.23 8.85 15.81
CA LYS A 129 -4.38 10.05 15.76
C LYS A 129 -2.96 9.74 15.27
N VAL A 130 -2.49 10.59 14.35
CA VAL A 130 -1.10 10.69 13.91
C VAL A 130 -0.21 11.01 15.12
N LEU A 131 0.60 10.04 15.57
CA LEU A 131 1.49 10.22 16.72
C LEU A 131 2.70 11.10 16.40
N LYS A 132 3.17 11.12 15.14
CA LYS A 132 4.21 12.05 14.70
C LYS A 132 4.33 12.12 13.18
N ALA A 133 4.16 13.31 12.60
CA ALA A 133 4.70 13.62 11.29
C ALA A 133 6.11 14.17 11.50
N VAL A 134 7.13 13.49 10.98
CA VAL A 134 8.52 13.93 11.14
C VAL A 134 9.01 14.46 9.80
N ASP A 135 9.19 15.77 9.71
CA ASP A 135 9.76 16.45 8.54
C ASP A 135 11.24 16.87 8.79
N CYS A 136 11.95 16.14 9.66
CA CYS A 136 13.30 16.52 10.10
C CYS A 136 14.26 15.33 10.28
N ARG A 137 15.55 15.63 10.46
CA ARG A 137 16.61 14.63 10.69
C ARG A 137 16.39 13.92 12.03
N VAL A 138 16.13 12.61 11.97
CA VAL A 138 16.07 11.73 13.13
C VAL A 138 17.45 11.09 13.33
N ARG A 139 17.97 11.14 14.56
CA ARG A 139 19.13 10.36 15.00
C ARG A 139 18.63 9.24 15.91
N VAL A 140 19.12 8.03 15.69
CA VAL A 140 18.81 6.86 16.50
C VAL A 140 20.14 6.34 17.05
N GLN A 141 20.18 6.02 18.34
CA GLN A 141 21.35 5.50 19.04
C GLN A 141 21.19 4.00 19.25
#